data_AF-A0A3N5TKW5-F1
#
_entry.id   AF-A0A3N5TKW5-F1
#
_cell.length_a   1.000
_cell.length_b   1.000
_cell.length_c   1.000
_cell.angle_alpha   90.00
_cell.angle_beta   90.00
_cell.angle_gamma   90.00
#
_symmetry.space_group_name_H-M   'P 1'
#
loop_
_entity.id
_entity.type
_entity.pdbx_description
1 polymer ?
#
loop_
_entity_poly.entity_id
_entity_poly.type
_entity_poly.pdbx_seq_one_letter_code
_entity_poly.pdbx_strand_id
1 'polypeptide(L)'
;MALNIVQKIDDLVNVKNVLISVFDKEGLSDFVPGLLAAVPDIMFYSTGGTFNFLKELLGEKAGKHLKAVSDYTGQPEMQGGLVKTLDFKIYLGLLSETYNEAHQADLARTKAVAIDMVVVNLYPFNQVIKKQGITPEEARTNIDIGGPCMIRASAKNHLRVASVTDRADYPLILAELKKTQGALGLAMRFTLAKKAFRHTADYDSAIADFLCSHTDKEVVAAYTFAQQ
;
A
#
# COMPACT_ATOMS: atom_id res chain seq x y z
N MET A 1 20.27 -17.96 -6.84
CA MET A 1 20.44 -16.49 -6.76
C MET A 1 21.11 -16.18 -5.43
N ALA A 2 22.18 -15.38 -5.42
CA ALA A 2 22.77 -14.91 -4.16
C ALA A 2 21.75 -14.02 -3.43
N LEU A 3 21.59 -14.23 -2.12
CA LEU A 3 20.79 -13.32 -1.29
C LEU A 3 21.53 -11.98 -1.22
N ASN A 4 20.86 -10.89 -1.56
CA ASN A 4 21.42 -9.56 -1.39
C ASN A 4 21.33 -9.17 0.10
N ILE A 5 22.46 -9.23 0.81
CA ILE A 5 22.55 -8.83 2.22
C ILE A 5 22.94 -7.36 2.27
N VAL A 6 22.05 -6.52 2.81
CA VAL A 6 22.27 -5.07 2.92
C VAL A 6 23.17 -4.78 4.12
N GLN A 7 24.31 -4.12 3.87
CA GLN A 7 25.26 -3.70 4.92
C GLN A 7 25.27 -2.19 5.17
N LYS A 8 24.79 -1.39 4.19
CA LYS A 8 24.79 0.07 4.25
C LYS A 8 23.38 0.59 4.02
N ILE A 9 22.91 1.43 4.94
CA ILE A 9 21.58 2.05 4.93
C ILE A 9 21.66 3.47 5.47
N ASP A 10 20.61 4.25 5.25
CA ASP A 10 20.40 5.54 5.89
C ASP A 10 19.46 5.38 7.09
N ASP A 11 19.80 5.97 8.24
CA ASP A 11 18.86 6.03 9.36
C ASP A 11 17.68 6.94 9.00
N LEU A 12 17.95 8.19 8.64
CA LEU A 12 16.96 9.16 8.22
C LEU A 12 16.69 9.06 6.71
N VAL A 13 15.43 8.78 6.35
CA VAL A 13 14.97 8.75 4.95
C VAL A 13 13.93 9.84 4.74
N ASN A 14 14.21 10.75 3.80
CA ASN A 14 13.29 11.81 3.40
C ASN A 14 12.07 11.24 2.70
N VAL A 15 10.87 11.66 3.11
CA VAL A 15 9.62 11.17 2.52
C VAL A 15 9.24 12.06 1.34
N LYS A 16 9.49 11.62 0.10
CA LYS A 16 9.17 12.40 -1.11
C LYS A 16 8.02 11.79 -1.91
N ASN A 17 8.00 10.48 -2.08
CA ASN A 17 6.97 9.79 -2.86
C ASN A 17 6.12 8.91 -1.96
N VAL A 18 4.82 9.17 -1.89
CA VAL A 18 3.89 8.46 -1.01
C VAL A 18 2.79 7.79 -1.82
N LEU A 19 2.66 6.48 -1.69
CA LEU A 19 1.59 5.71 -2.32
C LEU A 19 0.44 5.51 -1.32
N ILE A 20 -0.73 6.07 -1.60
CA ILE A 20 -1.92 6.01 -0.74
C ILE A 20 -3.02 5.22 -1.44
N SER A 21 -3.41 4.10 -0.86
CA SER A 21 -4.55 3.29 -1.31
C SER A 21 -5.25 2.71 -0.09
N VAL A 22 -6.27 3.42 0.40
CA VAL A 22 -6.98 3.05 1.62
C VAL A 22 -8.46 2.80 1.33
N PHE A 23 -9.00 1.78 1.99
CA PHE A 23 -10.43 1.58 2.07
C PHE A 23 -11.08 2.66 2.95
N ASP A 24 -10.67 2.71 4.22
CA ASP A 24 -11.09 3.72 5.19
C ASP A 24 -10.26 5.00 5.04
N LYS A 25 -10.93 6.12 4.82
CA LYS A 25 -10.34 7.43 4.55
C LYS A 25 -10.27 8.31 5.79
N GLU A 26 -10.78 7.84 6.93
CA GLU A 26 -10.74 8.60 8.18
C GLU A 26 -9.30 8.98 8.56
N GLY A 27 -9.12 10.21 9.03
CA GLY A 27 -7.82 10.79 9.38
C GLY A 27 -6.99 11.29 8.19
N LEU A 28 -7.31 10.94 6.93
CA LEU A 28 -6.56 11.46 5.78
C LEU A 28 -6.69 12.98 5.62
N SER A 29 -7.83 13.55 6.01
CA SER A 29 -8.06 15.01 5.97
C SER A 29 -7.08 15.81 6.83
N ASP A 30 -6.54 15.19 7.88
CA ASP A 30 -5.49 15.80 8.71
C ASP A 30 -4.10 15.35 8.28
N PHE A 31 -3.97 14.07 7.95
CA PHE A 31 -2.67 13.46 7.65
C PHE A 31 -2.05 14.01 6.37
N VAL A 32 -2.82 14.15 5.29
CA VAL A 32 -2.30 14.57 3.98
C VAL A 32 -1.83 16.04 4.01
N PRO A 33 -2.61 17.01 4.55
CA PRO A 33 -2.10 18.36 4.76
C PRO A 33 -0.92 18.42 5.73
N GLY A 34 -0.92 17.59 6.78
CA GLY A 34 0.21 17.47 7.70
C GLY A 34 1.50 17.02 7.02
N LEU A 35 1.41 16.03 6.12
CA LEU A 35 2.53 15.58 5.30
C LEU A 35 3.06 16.70 4.39
N LEU A 36 2.17 17.45 3.73
CA LEU A 36 2.55 18.60 2.91
C LEU A 36 3.20 19.73 3.71
N ALA A 37 2.73 19.96 4.94
CA ALA A 37 3.31 20.99 5.82
C ALA A 37 4.72 20.60 6.29
N ALA A 38 4.95 19.31 6.54
CA ALA A 38 6.27 18.80 6.93
C ALA A 38 7.22 18.62 5.73
N VAL A 39 6.68 18.28 4.56
CA VAL A 39 7.43 18.06 3.31
C VAL A 39 6.71 18.75 2.14
N PRO A 40 7.08 20.01 1.81
CA PRO A 40 6.37 20.81 0.81
C PRO A 40 6.40 20.27 -0.61
N ASP A 41 7.34 19.40 -0.97
CA ASP A 41 7.52 18.86 -2.32
C ASP A 41 7.12 17.39 -2.46
N ILE A 42 6.31 16.88 -1.52
CA ILE A 42 5.83 15.50 -1.56
C ILE A 42 4.96 15.24 -2.80
N MET A 43 5.09 14.07 -3.40
CA MET A 43 4.25 13.58 -4.48
C MET A 43 3.44 12.38 -4.00
N PHE A 44 2.11 12.50 -4.06
CA PHE A 44 1.17 11.43 -3.76
C PHE A 44 0.83 10.64 -5.02
N TYR A 45 0.86 9.32 -4.89
CA TYR A 45 0.39 8.38 -5.90
C TYR A 45 -0.87 7.70 -5.35
N SER A 46 -1.95 7.67 -6.13
CA SER A 46 -3.19 7.05 -5.66
C SER A 46 -4.06 6.52 -6.82
N THR A 47 -5.09 5.74 -6.49
CA THR A 47 -6.00 5.10 -7.46
C THR A 47 -7.43 5.08 -6.92
N GLY A 48 -8.42 4.96 -7.82
CA GLY A 48 -9.82 4.73 -7.50
C GLY A 48 -10.41 5.75 -6.52
N GLY A 49 -11.20 5.27 -5.56
CA GLY A 49 -11.88 6.11 -4.58
C GLY A 49 -10.92 6.90 -3.67
N THR A 50 -9.70 6.41 -3.42
CA THR A 50 -8.69 7.16 -2.66
C THR A 50 -8.17 8.34 -3.48
N PHE A 51 -7.89 8.14 -4.77
CA PHE A 51 -7.45 9.23 -5.66
C PHE A 51 -8.48 10.35 -5.73
N ASN A 52 -9.76 10.01 -5.92
CA ASN A 52 -10.82 11.01 -6.00
C ASN A 52 -10.95 11.82 -4.70
N PHE A 53 -10.89 11.14 -3.56
CA PHE A 53 -10.89 11.80 -2.25
C PHE A 53 -9.70 12.74 -2.08
N LEU A 54 -8.48 12.29 -2.41
CA LEU A 54 -7.29 13.14 -2.32
C LEU A 54 -7.33 14.32 -3.28
N LYS A 55 -7.87 14.12 -4.48
CA LYS A 55 -8.03 15.19 -5.47
C LYS A 55 -8.96 16.29 -4.95
N GLU A 56 -10.07 15.91 -4.33
CA GLU A 56 -10.99 16.85 -3.68
C GLU A 56 -10.31 17.56 -2.50
N LEU A 57 -9.68 16.79 -1.60
CA LEU A 57 -8.99 17.31 -0.42
C LEU A 57 -7.88 18.32 -0.76
N LEU A 58 -7.14 18.08 -1.84
CA LEU A 58 -6.00 18.92 -2.24
C LEU A 58 -6.42 20.13 -3.09
N GLY A 59 -7.60 20.13 -3.70
CA GLY A 59 -8.05 21.19 -4.60
C GLY A 59 -7.03 21.53 -5.68
N GLU A 60 -6.68 22.80 -5.83
CA GLU A 60 -5.70 23.28 -6.83
C GLU A 60 -4.31 22.65 -6.66
N LYS A 61 -3.93 22.28 -5.43
CA LYS A 61 -2.62 21.65 -5.16
C LYS A 61 -2.51 20.25 -5.76
N ALA A 62 -3.62 19.61 -6.10
CA ALA A 62 -3.62 18.27 -6.69
C ALA A 62 -2.78 18.21 -7.98
N GLY A 63 -2.78 19.26 -8.80
CA GLY A 63 -1.99 19.30 -10.04
C GLY A 63 -0.48 19.22 -9.83
N LYS A 64 0.02 19.67 -8.66
CA LYS A 64 1.45 19.60 -8.29
C LYS A 64 1.78 18.38 -7.44
N HIS A 65 0.82 17.88 -6.65
CA HIS A 65 1.09 16.92 -5.57
C HIS A 65 0.41 15.56 -5.72
N LEU A 66 -0.47 15.36 -6.70
CA LEU A 66 -1.21 14.10 -6.84
C LEU A 66 -1.09 13.55 -8.26
N LYS A 67 -0.67 12.30 -8.35
CA LYS A 67 -0.56 11.55 -9.60
C LYS A 67 -1.39 10.27 -9.52
N ALA A 68 -2.17 10.01 -10.56
CA ALA A 68 -2.89 8.75 -10.67
C ALA A 68 -1.90 7.61 -10.90
N VAL A 69 -2.13 6.46 -10.27
CA VAL A 69 -1.30 5.26 -10.47
C VAL A 69 -1.28 4.86 -11.94
N SER A 70 -2.42 4.90 -12.63
CA SER A 70 -2.51 4.62 -14.08
C SER A 70 -1.63 5.54 -14.92
N ASP A 71 -1.55 6.83 -14.58
CA ASP A 71 -0.69 7.79 -15.28
C ASP A 71 0.79 7.58 -14.96
N TYR A 72 1.09 6.99 -13.80
CA TYR A 72 2.45 6.65 -13.40
C TYR A 72 2.95 5.37 -14.06
N THR A 73 2.13 4.32 -14.07
CA THR A 73 2.47 3.00 -14.65
C THR A 73 2.28 2.98 -16.16
N GLY A 74 1.34 3.74 -16.69
CA GLY A 74 0.90 3.70 -18.08
C GLY A 74 -0.11 2.58 -18.37
N GLN A 75 -0.59 1.88 -17.34
CA GLN A 75 -1.54 0.78 -17.47
C GLN A 75 -2.94 1.20 -16.99
N PRO A 76 -3.99 1.07 -17.82
CA PRO A 76 -5.36 1.27 -17.37
C PRO A 76 -5.80 0.13 -16.43
N GLU A 77 -6.70 0.43 -15.51
CA GLU A 77 -7.22 -0.57 -14.56
C GLU A 77 -8.05 -1.64 -15.27
N MET A 78 -7.86 -2.91 -14.88
CA MET A 78 -8.71 -4.00 -15.38
C MET A 78 -10.13 -3.84 -14.82
N GLN A 79 -11.14 -4.26 -15.60
CA GLN A 79 -12.53 -4.25 -15.16
C GLN A 79 -12.68 -4.92 -13.79
N GLY A 80 -13.49 -4.29 -12.91
CA GLY A 80 -13.62 -4.70 -11.52
C GLY A 80 -12.55 -4.11 -10.59
N GLY A 81 -11.71 -3.18 -11.07
CA GLY A 81 -10.65 -2.56 -10.27
C GLY A 81 -9.52 -3.53 -9.90
N LEU A 82 -9.43 -4.64 -10.62
CA LEU A 82 -8.41 -5.66 -10.47
C LEU A 82 -7.11 -5.20 -11.16
N VAL A 83 -5.95 -5.70 -10.68
CA VAL A 83 -4.62 -5.45 -11.28
C VAL A 83 -4.34 -3.96 -11.57
N LYS A 84 -4.48 -3.12 -10.53
CA LYS A 84 -4.19 -1.67 -10.60
C LYS A 84 -2.81 -1.29 -10.05
N THR A 85 -2.39 -1.94 -8.96
CA THR A 85 -1.11 -1.67 -8.28
C THR A 85 -0.14 -2.84 -8.38
N LEU A 86 -0.52 -3.93 -9.06
CA LEU A 86 0.33 -5.08 -9.36
C LEU A 86 1.22 -4.80 -10.57
N ASP A 87 2.03 -3.74 -10.47
CA ASP A 87 2.86 -3.24 -11.57
C ASP A 87 4.34 -3.16 -11.16
N PHE A 88 5.24 -3.66 -12.03
CA PHE A 88 6.66 -3.73 -11.74
C PHE A 88 7.27 -2.38 -11.37
N LYS A 89 6.78 -1.27 -11.92
CA LYS A 89 7.28 0.08 -11.66
C LYS A 89 7.00 0.54 -10.23
N ILE A 90 5.90 0.09 -9.64
CA ILE A 90 5.60 0.28 -8.22
C ILE A 90 6.55 -0.56 -7.37
N TYR A 91 6.72 -1.85 -7.69
CA TYR A 91 7.56 -2.74 -6.88
C TYR A 91 9.05 -2.47 -7.01
N LEU A 92 9.55 -1.99 -8.15
CA LEU A 92 10.89 -1.42 -8.26
C LEU A 92 11.04 -0.22 -7.33
N GLY A 93 10.04 0.66 -7.30
CA GLY A 93 9.97 1.78 -6.38
C GLY A 93 9.96 1.36 -4.92
N LEU A 94 9.29 0.27 -4.54
CA LEU A 94 9.19 -0.20 -3.16
C LEU A 94 10.39 -1.02 -2.69
N LEU A 95 10.97 -1.85 -3.56
CA LEU A 95 11.95 -2.88 -3.17
C LEU A 95 13.40 -2.52 -3.51
N SER A 96 13.64 -1.41 -4.23
CA SER A 96 14.98 -0.91 -4.51
C SER A 96 15.69 -0.41 -3.24
N GLU A 97 17.01 -0.60 -3.22
CA GLU A 97 17.91 -0.21 -2.13
C GLU A 97 18.76 0.97 -2.58
N THR A 98 18.98 1.94 -1.70
CA THR A 98 19.71 3.19 -2.00
C THR A 98 21.12 2.94 -2.53
N TYR A 99 21.86 2.01 -1.92
CA TYR A 99 23.29 1.78 -2.19
C TYR A 99 23.56 0.57 -3.10
N ASN A 100 22.54 0.05 -3.79
CA ASN A 100 22.70 -1.02 -4.76
C ASN A 100 22.66 -0.44 -6.19
N GLU A 101 23.79 -0.43 -6.88
CA GLU A 101 23.92 0.17 -8.22
C GLU A 101 22.99 -0.46 -9.26
N ALA A 102 22.77 -1.76 -9.21
CA ALA A 102 21.84 -2.44 -10.12
C ALA A 102 20.39 -2.00 -9.87
N HIS A 103 19.99 -1.85 -8.60
CA HIS A 103 18.67 -1.31 -8.26
C HIS A 103 18.50 0.13 -8.75
N GLN A 104 19.53 0.97 -8.59
CA GLN A 104 19.50 2.36 -9.10
C GLN A 104 19.42 2.41 -10.62
N ALA A 105 20.15 1.53 -11.32
CA ALA A 105 20.09 1.41 -12.77
C ALA A 105 18.69 0.98 -13.26
N ASP A 106 18.04 0.05 -12.56
CA ASP A 106 16.68 -0.38 -12.90
C ASP A 106 15.63 0.73 -12.68
N LEU A 107 15.73 1.48 -11.58
CA LEU A 107 14.89 2.67 -11.36
C LEU A 107 15.03 3.67 -12.51
N ALA A 108 16.27 4.00 -12.88
CA ALA A 108 16.55 4.93 -13.98
C ALA A 108 16.01 4.42 -15.33
N ARG A 109 16.34 3.17 -15.69
CA ARG A 109 15.94 2.54 -16.96
C ARG A 109 14.42 2.50 -17.13
N THR A 110 13.70 2.22 -16.06
CA THR A 110 12.23 2.10 -16.07
C THR A 110 11.49 3.39 -15.75
N LYS A 111 12.24 4.46 -15.44
CA LYS A 111 11.70 5.74 -14.95
C LYS A 111 10.80 5.55 -13.72
N ALA A 112 11.11 4.54 -12.90
CA ALA A 112 10.45 4.30 -11.63
C ALA A 112 11.00 5.29 -10.59
N VAL A 113 10.13 5.74 -9.70
CA VAL A 113 10.52 6.56 -8.55
C VAL A 113 10.69 5.66 -7.33
N ALA A 114 11.66 5.97 -6.47
CA ALA A 114 11.72 5.37 -5.15
C ALA A 114 10.50 5.83 -4.32
N ILE A 115 9.73 4.88 -3.79
CA ILE A 115 8.52 5.17 -2.99
C ILE A 115 8.90 5.10 -1.51
N ASP A 116 8.80 6.18 -0.77
CA ASP A 116 9.34 6.31 0.60
C ASP A 116 8.31 5.96 1.69
N MET A 117 7.02 6.05 1.35
CA MET A 117 5.94 5.69 2.26
C MET A 117 4.79 5.04 1.48
N VAL A 118 4.19 4.03 2.10
CA VAL A 118 2.96 3.39 1.65
C VAL A 118 1.93 3.54 2.76
N VAL A 119 0.75 4.05 2.42
CA VAL A 119 -0.40 4.21 3.32
C VAL A 119 -1.54 3.36 2.79
N VAL A 120 -1.74 2.20 3.39
CA VAL A 120 -2.72 1.20 2.94
C VAL A 120 -3.40 0.58 4.14
N ASN A 121 -4.72 0.67 4.19
CA ASN A 121 -5.54 -0.19 5.04
C ASN A 121 -6.40 -1.09 4.16
N LEU A 122 -6.55 -2.34 4.59
CA LEU A 122 -7.23 -3.36 3.82
C LEU A 122 -8.74 -3.24 3.96
N TYR A 123 -9.44 -3.70 2.92
CA TYR A 123 -10.88 -3.94 3.01
C TYR A 123 -11.18 -4.85 4.23
N PRO A 124 -12.19 -4.56 5.06
CA PRO A 124 -12.41 -5.30 6.29
C PRO A 124 -13.06 -6.66 5.99
N PHE A 125 -12.29 -7.60 5.46
CA PHE A 125 -12.73 -8.96 5.15
C PHE A 125 -13.44 -9.61 6.33
N ASN A 126 -12.90 -9.43 7.54
CA ASN A 126 -13.51 -9.84 8.81
C ASN A 126 -14.92 -9.30 9.06
N GLN A 127 -15.26 -8.10 8.57
CA GLN A 127 -16.62 -7.55 8.68
C GLN A 127 -17.54 -8.13 7.60
N VAL A 128 -16.97 -8.44 6.44
CA VAL A 128 -17.72 -8.96 5.29
C VAL A 128 -18.18 -10.38 5.52
N ILE A 129 -17.29 -11.24 6.01
CA ILE A 129 -17.62 -12.64 6.31
C ILE A 129 -18.59 -12.80 7.49
N LYS A 130 -18.85 -11.73 8.26
CA LYS A 130 -19.86 -11.70 9.33
C LYS A 130 -21.27 -11.41 8.81
N LYS A 131 -21.43 -11.03 7.54
CA LYS A 131 -22.75 -10.80 6.95
C LYS A 131 -23.52 -12.12 6.88
N GLN A 132 -24.75 -12.13 7.39
CA GLN A 132 -25.60 -13.31 7.35
C GLN A 132 -25.87 -13.72 5.91
N GLY A 133 -25.68 -15.00 5.61
CA GLY A 133 -25.95 -15.56 4.28
C GLY A 133 -24.91 -15.22 3.21
N ILE A 134 -23.73 -14.73 3.61
CA ILE A 134 -22.65 -14.48 2.65
C ILE A 134 -22.24 -15.77 1.94
N THR A 135 -22.15 -15.71 0.62
CA THR A 135 -21.73 -16.84 -0.21
C THR A 135 -20.21 -16.92 -0.34
N PRO A 136 -19.65 -18.10 -0.66
CA PRO A 136 -18.22 -18.23 -0.97
C PRO A 136 -17.74 -17.29 -2.09
N GLU A 137 -18.56 -17.05 -3.12
CA GLU A 137 -18.21 -16.16 -4.23
C GLU A 137 -18.19 -14.67 -3.83
N GLU A 138 -19.15 -14.24 -3.01
CA GLU A 138 -19.16 -12.88 -2.45
C GLU A 138 -17.94 -12.66 -1.56
N ALA A 139 -17.60 -13.61 -0.69
CA ALA A 139 -16.39 -13.53 0.12
C ALA A 139 -15.14 -13.50 -0.76
N ARG A 140 -15.02 -14.41 -1.75
CA ARG A 140 -13.88 -14.47 -2.69
C ARG A 140 -13.65 -13.14 -3.40
N THR A 141 -14.72 -12.48 -3.84
CA THR A 141 -14.66 -11.18 -4.53
C THR A 141 -14.10 -10.05 -3.65
N ASN A 142 -14.18 -10.20 -2.33
CA ASN A 142 -13.70 -9.21 -1.36
C ASN A 142 -12.28 -9.49 -0.83
N ILE A 143 -11.58 -10.49 -1.38
CA ILE A 143 -10.17 -10.75 -1.09
C ILE A 143 -9.31 -9.73 -1.84
N ASP A 144 -8.58 -8.90 -1.09
CA ASP A 144 -7.65 -7.92 -1.64
C ASP A 144 -6.31 -8.59 -1.96
N ILE A 145 -5.81 -8.37 -3.17
CA ILE A 145 -4.49 -8.83 -3.61
C ILE A 145 -3.48 -7.68 -3.59
N GLY A 146 -3.87 -6.53 -4.11
CA GLY A 146 -2.97 -5.39 -4.29
C GLY A 146 -2.53 -4.78 -2.96
N GLY A 147 -3.46 -4.64 -2.02
CA GLY A 147 -3.20 -4.10 -0.68
C GLY A 147 -2.13 -4.90 0.07
N PRO A 148 -2.33 -6.21 0.31
CA PRO A 148 -1.34 -7.04 1.01
C PRO A 148 0.01 -7.09 0.28
N CYS A 149 0.04 -7.14 -1.05
CA CYS A 149 1.29 -7.10 -1.80
C CYS A 149 2.08 -5.80 -1.56
N MET A 150 1.43 -4.64 -1.61
CA MET A 150 2.07 -3.35 -1.33
C MET A 150 2.58 -3.29 0.11
N ILE A 151 1.74 -3.66 1.09
CA ILE A 151 2.10 -3.66 2.53
C ILE A 151 3.33 -4.55 2.79
N ARG A 152 3.34 -5.77 2.25
CA ARG A 152 4.46 -6.70 2.44
C ARG A 152 5.73 -6.20 1.77
N ALA A 153 5.62 -5.61 0.58
CA ALA A 153 6.76 -5.05 -0.15
C ALA A 153 7.39 -3.86 0.60
N SER A 154 6.58 -2.90 1.05
CA SER A 154 7.06 -1.77 1.85
C SER A 154 7.63 -2.21 3.19
N ALA A 155 6.95 -3.10 3.92
CA ALA A 155 7.40 -3.59 5.22
C ALA A 155 8.69 -4.41 5.12
N LYS A 156 8.86 -5.22 4.06
CA LYS A 156 10.13 -5.91 3.79
C LYS A 156 11.26 -4.90 3.66
N ASN A 157 11.06 -3.83 2.88
CA ASN A 157 12.09 -2.82 2.65
C ASN A 157 11.99 -1.64 3.63
N HIS A 158 11.72 -1.91 4.92
CA HIS A 158 11.67 -0.90 5.97
C HIS A 158 13.00 -0.15 6.18
N LEU A 159 14.08 -0.65 5.59
CA LEU A 159 15.36 0.06 5.48
C LEU A 159 15.19 1.41 4.78
N ARG A 160 14.25 1.52 3.84
CA ARG A 160 13.93 2.75 3.12
C ARG A 160 12.47 3.19 3.26
N VAL A 161 11.51 2.26 3.34
CA VAL A 161 10.08 2.54 3.18
C VAL A 161 9.32 2.51 4.51
N ALA A 162 8.49 3.51 4.77
CA ALA A 162 7.51 3.49 5.86
C ALA A 162 6.22 2.79 5.42
N SER A 163 5.86 1.68 6.06
CA SER A 163 4.64 0.91 5.73
C SER A 163 3.51 1.18 6.74
N VAL A 164 2.65 2.15 6.44
CA VAL A 164 1.60 2.64 7.34
C VAL A 164 0.29 1.90 7.06
N THR A 165 -0.21 1.17 8.05
CA THR A 165 -1.45 0.37 7.94
C THR A 165 -2.55 0.79 8.91
N ASP A 166 -2.27 1.72 9.81
CA ASP A 166 -3.17 2.12 10.88
C ASP A 166 -3.13 3.64 11.06
N ARG A 167 -4.31 4.26 11.02
CA ARG A 167 -4.47 5.71 11.17
C ARG A 167 -4.04 6.23 12.54
N ALA A 168 -4.00 5.37 13.56
CA ALA A 168 -3.49 5.73 14.89
C ALA A 168 -2.00 6.14 14.86
N ASP A 169 -1.25 5.75 13.83
CA ASP A 169 0.16 6.11 13.68
C ASP A 169 0.35 7.49 13.03
N TYR A 170 -0.68 8.07 12.39
CA TYR A 170 -0.57 9.34 11.66
C TYR A 170 0.00 10.48 12.54
N PRO A 171 -0.46 10.72 13.78
CA PRO A 171 0.08 11.80 14.61
C PRO A 171 1.56 11.60 14.96
N LEU A 172 1.99 10.36 15.22
CA LEU A 172 3.38 10.03 15.54
C LEU A 172 4.30 10.25 14.34
N ILE A 173 3.85 9.84 13.15
CA ILE A 173 4.58 10.06 11.89
C ILE A 173 4.76 11.56 11.64
N LEU A 174 3.69 12.35 11.76
CA LEU A 174 3.76 13.80 11.56
C LEU A 174 4.68 14.49 12.57
N ALA A 175 4.62 14.09 13.84
CA ALA A 175 5.49 14.63 14.87
C ALA A 175 6.97 14.33 14.58
N GLU A 176 7.28 13.12 14.13
CA GLU A 176 8.64 12.74 13.77
C GLU A 176 9.13 13.51 12.54
N LEU A 177 8.35 13.54 11.45
CA LEU A 177 8.68 14.31 10.24
C LEU A 177 8.97 15.78 10.56
N LYS A 178 8.19 16.39 11.45
CA LYS A 178 8.44 17.77 11.89
C LYS A 178 9.78 17.92 12.62
N LYS A 179 10.13 16.96 13.49
CA LYS A 179 11.37 16.98 14.27
C LYS A 179 12.61 16.77 13.42
N THR A 180 12.51 15.96 12.37
CA THR A 180 13.61 15.51 11.51
C THR A 180 13.68 16.25 10.17
N GLN A 181 12.89 17.31 9.99
CA GLN A 181 12.84 18.11 8.76
C GLN A 181 12.44 17.30 7.52
N GLY A 182 11.42 16.44 7.66
CA GLY A 182 10.81 15.70 6.57
C GLY A 182 11.30 14.27 6.38
N ALA A 183 12.08 13.74 7.34
CA ALA A 183 12.60 12.38 7.31
C ALA A 183 11.95 11.46 8.37
N LEU A 184 11.96 10.16 8.13
CA LEU A 184 11.66 9.18 9.20
C LEU A 184 12.93 8.44 9.57
N GLY A 185 13.09 8.08 10.84
CA GLY A 185 14.19 7.25 11.32
C GLY A 185 13.93 5.76 11.11
N LEU A 186 14.99 4.96 11.17
CA LEU A 186 14.91 3.50 10.99
C LEU A 186 14.00 2.87 12.05
N ALA A 187 14.07 3.34 13.30
CA ALA A 187 13.27 2.81 14.40
C ALA A 187 11.76 2.95 14.16
N MET A 188 11.32 4.09 13.60
CA MET A 188 9.92 4.30 13.21
C MET A 188 9.53 3.40 12.05
N ARG A 189 10.33 3.36 10.98
CA ARG A 189 10.05 2.49 9.82
C ARG A 189 9.96 1.02 10.21
N PHE A 190 10.84 0.54 11.09
CA PHE A 190 10.80 -0.82 11.60
C PHE A 190 9.58 -1.09 12.49
N THR A 191 9.16 -0.11 13.30
CA THR A 191 7.93 -0.21 14.10
C THR A 191 6.69 -0.36 13.20
N LEU A 192 6.60 0.46 12.15
CA LEU A 192 5.55 0.38 11.14
C LEU A 192 5.58 -0.98 10.41
N ALA A 193 6.76 -1.50 10.06
CA ALA A 193 6.91 -2.80 9.43
C ALA A 193 6.41 -3.97 10.30
N LYS A 194 6.65 -3.93 11.62
CA LYS A 194 6.09 -4.92 12.55
C LYS A 194 4.56 -4.91 12.53
N LYS A 195 3.95 -3.72 12.58
CA LYS A 195 2.49 -3.57 12.50
C LYS A 195 1.95 -4.06 11.15
N ALA A 196 2.61 -3.72 10.05
CA ALA A 196 2.25 -4.11 8.70
C ALA A 196 2.24 -5.64 8.49
N PHE A 197 3.28 -6.35 8.93
CA PHE A 197 3.31 -7.81 8.84
C PHE A 197 2.30 -8.48 9.79
N ARG A 198 2.04 -7.90 10.96
CA ARG A 198 0.94 -8.37 11.82
C ARG A 198 -0.41 -8.22 11.12
N HIS A 199 -0.67 -7.03 10.55
CA HIS A 199 -1.92 -6.74 9.86
C HIS A 199 -2.21 -7.71 8.71
N THR A 200 -1.20 -8.02 7.89
CA THR A 200 -1.34 -8.99 6.79
C THR A 200 -1.46 -10.43 7.27
N ALA A 201 -0.77 -10.82 8.34
CA ALA A 201 -0.94 -12.14 8.94
C ALA A 201 -2.36 -12.36 9.48
N ASP A 202 -2.92 -11.35 10.16
CA ASP A 202 -4.29 -11.41 10.68
C ASP A 202 -5.32 -11.44 9.54
N TYR A 203 -5.05 -10.72 8.44
CA TYR A 203 -5.88 -10.72 7.23
C TYR A 203 -5.91 -12.09 6.55
N ASP A 204 -4.74 -12.70 6.30
CA ASP A 204 -4.64 -14.02 5.66
C ASP A 204 -5.22 -15.12 6.55
N SER A 205 -5.08 -15.01 7.88
CA SER A 205 -5.71 -15.94 8.83
C SER A 205 -7.23 -15.92 8.71
N ALA A 206 -7.84 -14.74 8.61
CA ALA A 206 -9.29 -14.61 8.43
C ALA A 206 -9.77 -15.24 7.11
N ILE A 207 -9.00 -15.10 6.03
CA ILE A 207 -9.30 -15.74 4.74
C ILE A 207 -9.21 -17.26 4.87
N ALA A 208 -8.13 -17.77 5.48
CA ALA A 208 -7.93 -19.20 5.67
C ALA A 208 -9.05 -19.80 6.53
N ASP A 209 -9.38 -19.18 7.66
CA ASP A 209 -10.46 -19.62 8.55
C ASP A 209 -11.80 -19.67 7.82
N PHE A 210 -12.13 -18.64 7.02
CA PHE A 210 -13.34 -18.63 6.21
C PHE A 210 -13.35 -19.77 5.19
N LEU A 211 -12.27 -20.00 4.46
CA LEU A 211 -12.21 -21.07 3.47
C LEU A 211 -12.31 -22.46 4.12
N CYS A 212 -11.67 -22.66 5.28
CA CYS A 212 -11.74 -23.92 6.03
C CYS A 212 -13.12 -24.20 6.64
N SER A 213 -13.93 -23.16 6.88
CA SER A 213 -15.29 -23.33 7.44
C SER A 213 -16.34 -23.70 6.39
N HIS A 214 -15.99 -23.77 5.10
CA HIS A 214 -16.91 -24.09 4.01
C HIS A 214 -16.56 -25.44 3.37
N THR A 215 -17.59 -26.14 2.94
CA THR A 215 -17.49 -27.43 2.26
C THR A 215 -17.42 -27.25 0.74
N ASP A 216 -16.86 -28.24 0.05
CA ASP A 216 -16.84 -28.28 -1.42
C ASP A 216 -18.23 -28.13 -2.03
N LYS A 217 -19.27 -28.68 -1.38
CA LYS A 217 -20.67 -28.58 -1.84
C LYS A 217 -21.17 -27.14 -1.82
N GLU A 218 -20.86 -26.39 -0.77
CA GLU A 218 -21.25 -24.97 -0.64
C GLU A 218 -20.54 -24.10 -1.67
N VAL A 219 -19.27 -24.40 -1.95
CA VAL A 219 -18.51 -23.70 -3.00
C VAL A 219 -19.08 -24.02 -4.37
N VAL A 220 -19.30 -25.30 -4.70
CA VAL A 220 -19.88 -25.74 -5.98
C VAL A 220 -21.25 -25.11 -6.23
N ALA A 221 -22.07 -24.97 -5.19
CA ALA A 221 -23.40 -24.36 -5.28
C ALA A 221 -23.37 -22.87 -5.67
N ALA A 222 -22.24 -22.19 -5.54
CA ALA A 222 -22.09 -20.79 -5.95
C ALA A 222 -21.84 -20.59 -7.45
N TYR A 223 -21.63 -21.66 -8.23
CA TYR A 223 -21.24 -21.57 -9.63
C TYR A 223 -22.09 -22.42 -10.57
N THR A 224 -22.26 -21.93 -11.79
CA THR A 224 -22.75 -22.73 -12.92
C THR A 224 -21.56 -23.18 -13.75
N PHE A 225 -21.38 -24.49 -13.90
CA PHE A 225 -20.33 -25.04 -14.74
C PHE A 225 -20.73 -24.97 -16.21
N ALA A 226 -19.78 -24.61 -17.07
CA ALA A 226 -19.97 -24.71 -18.52
C ALA A 226 -20.29 -26.18 -18.89
N GLN A 227 -21.26 -26.38 -19.78
CA GLN A 227 -21.46 -27.70 -20.38
C GLN A 227 -20.24 -28.03 -21.22
N GLN A 228 -19.71 -29.26 -21.05
CA GLN A 228 -18.61 -29.77 -21.88
C GLN A 228 -19.02 -29.89 -23.34
#